data_AF-A0A954D4L3-F1
#
_entry.id   AF-A0A954D4L3-F1
#
_cell.length_a   1.000
_cell.length_b   1.000
_cell.length_c   1.000
_cell.angle_alpha   90.00
_cell.angle_beta   90.00
_cell.angle_gamma   90.00
#
_symmetry.space_group_name_H-M   'P 1'
#
loop_
_entity.id
_entity.type
_entity.pdbx_description
1 polymer ?
#
loop_
_entity_poly.entity_id
_entity_poly.type
_entity_poly.pdbx_seq_one_letter_code
_entity_poly.pdbx_strand_id
1 'polypeptide(L)'
;MLPRSAARSRHRRRSPSKELVEEARASARPPRFRAMRILRVAILTLLGSCAALTAQEPADTPLARLESSYWDAHGVASEALHKALDSDEEPARQAEYDAVLATFRERFAALARQLEGGLDPEAPAEANAVDVEAAVGAWTWVASLGWRGDEKARDAARGAVRHLLERHLSSPALGGLVRRLTYVDGAMDQAACCAALRQLIAGTPHADLRRQAQLATVRLLVAADAPTPETRREALELLAALLAERGEGPEAADAKRWQFELEHLQVGMVAPDFTAVDQHGVTFSLSDYRGKVVVLDFWGDW
;
A
#
# COMPACT_ATOMS: atom_id res chain seq x y z
N MET A 1 -81.27 -15.95 3.13
CA MET A 1 -80.43 -14.75 2.91
C MET A 1 -79.38 -14.66 4.03
N LEU A 2 -78.22 -14.07 3.75
CA LEU A 2 -77.15 -13.66 4.69
C LEU A 2 -77.25 -12.13 4.93
N PRO A 3 -76.40 -11.42 5.73
CA PRO A 3 -75.26 -11.82 6.59
C PRO A 3 -75.54 -11.46 8.09
N ARG A 4 -74.65 -11.12 9.05
CA ARG A 4 -73.17 -10.99 9.30
C ARG A 4 -73.04 -11.14 10.85
N SER A 5 -72.10 -11.81 11.52
CA SER A 5 -70.62 -11.90 11.47
C SER A 5 -69.87 -10.62 11.90
N ALA A 6 -69.35 -10.61 13.14
CA ALA A 6 -68.17 -9.85 13.59
C ALA A 6 -67.66 -10.38 14.96
N ALA A 7 -66.46 -10.98 15.02
CA ALA A 7 -65.80 -11.36 16.28
C ALA A 7 -64.28 -11.13 16.18
N ARG A 8 -63.65 -10.66 17.26
CA ARG A 8 -62.22 -10.27 17.28
C ARG A 8 -61.31 -11.48 17.53
N SER A 9 -60.32 -11.72 16.67
CA SER A 9 -59.18 -12.58 16.95
C SER A 9 -57.90 -11.75 17.21
N ARG A 10 -57.10 -12.15 18.20
CA ARG A 10 -55.78 -11.54 18.48
C ARG A 10 -54.69 -12.46 17.91
N HIS A 11 -54.04 -12.08 16.81
CA HIS A 11 -52.81 -12.75 16.40
C HIS A 11 -51.67 -12.44 17.37
N ARG A 12 -51.34 -13.39 18.25
CA ARG A 12 -50.02 -13.41 18.91
C ARG A 12 -48.95 -13.63 17.83
N ARG A 13 -47.98 -12.72 17.71
CA ARG A 13 -46.70 -13.07 17.09
C ARG A 13 -46.06 -14.17 17.96
N ARG A 14 -45.70 -15.30 17.37
CA ARG A 14 -44.78 -16.26 18.01
C ARG A 14 -43.36 -15.77 17.75
N SER A 15 -42.61 -15.49 18.81
CA SER A 15 -41.14 -15.52 18.72
C SER A 15 -40.70 -16.96 18.48
N PRO A 16 -39.60 -17.23 17.74
CA PRO A 16 -39.02 -18.57 17.70
C PRO A 16 -38.58 -19.01 19.10
N SER A 17 -38.61 -20.33 19.35
CA SER A 17 -38.05 -20.91 20.57
C SER A 17 -36.53 -20.71 20.60
N LYS A 18 -35.94 -20.65 21.79
CA LYS A 18 -34.48 -20.50 21.94
C LYS A 18 -33.72 -21.64 21.26
N GLU A 19 -34.25 -22.86 21.33
CA GLU A 19 -33.69 -24.05 20.67
C GLU A 19 -33.48 -23.84 19.17
N LEU A 20 -34.44 -23.25 18.44
CA LEU A 20 -34.28 -22.97 17.00
C LEU A 20 -33.20 -21.91 16.71
N VAL A 21 -32.92 -21.02 17.66
CA VAL A 21 -31.84 -20.02 17.55
C VAL A 21 -30.48 -20.63 17.90
N GLU A 22 -30.45 -21.64 18.78
CA GLU A 22 -29.23 -22.37 19.16
C GLU A 22 -28.89 -23.48 18.14
N GLU A 23 -29.86 -24.20 17.57
CA GLU A 23 -29.65 -25.09 16.43
C GLU A 23 -29.12 -24.33 15.19
N ALA A 24 -29.66 -23.14 14.91
CA ALA A 24 -29.15 -22.28 13.84
C ALA A 24 -27.70 -21.84 14.09
N ARG A 25 -27.28 -21.66 15.35
CA ARG A 25 -25.89 -21.35 15.72
C ARG A 25 -24.97 -22.58 15.72
N ALA A 26 -25.47 -23.76 16.09
CA ALA A 26 -24.70 -24.99 16.14
C ALA A 26 -24.52 -25.65 14.75
N SER A 27 -25.51 -25.50 13.86
CA SER A 27 -25.43 -25.95 12.46
C SER A 27 -24.63 -24.99 11.57
N ALA A 28 -24.52 -23.71 11.95
CA ALA A 28 -23.65 -22.71 11.32
C ALA A 28 -22.15 -22.95 11.60
N ARG A 29 -21.63 -24.11 11.18
CA ARG A 29 -20.21 -24.23 10.83
C ARG A 29 -19.93 -23.16 9.78
N PRO A 30 -18.89 -22.31 9.95
CA PRO A 30 -18.58 -21.31 8.93
C PRO A 30 -18.30 -22.03 7.61
N PRO A 31 -18.80 -21.54 6.47
CA PRO A 31 -18.39 -22.06 5.19
C PRO A 31 -16.86 -21.96 5.11
N ARG A 32 -16.19 -23.07 4.78
CA ARG A 32 -14.76 -23.07 4.53
C ARG A 32 -14.51 -22.26 3.25
N PHE A 33 -14.29 -20.95 3.42
CA PHE A 33 -13.97 -20.02 2.36
C PHE A 33 -12.65 -20.43 1.68
N ARG A 34 -12.75 -21.33 0.70
CA ARG A 34 -11.71 -21.64 -0.31
C ARG A 34 -11.70 -20.58 -1.41
N ALA A 35 -11.69 -19.32 -0.97
CA ALA A 35 -11.43 -18.08 -1.68
C ALA A 35 -11.07 -17.11 -0.56
N MET A 36 -9.96 -16.38 -0.59
CA MET A 36 -9.34 -15.75 -1.75
C MET A 36 -7.81 -15.86 -1.64
N ARG A 37 -7.17 -16.71 -2.47
CA ARG A 37 -5.70 -16.89 -2.49
C ARG A 37 -5.04 -16.35 -3.77
N ILE A 38 -5.75 -15.48 -4.50
CA ILE A 38 -5.32 -14.86 -5.76
C ILE A 38 -4.86 -13.42 -5.48
N LEU A 39 -3.59 -13.26 -5.11
CA LEU A 39 -2.76 -12.11 -5.50
C LEU A 39 -1.26 -12.43 -5.22
N ARG A 40 -0.73 -13.48 -5.85
CA ARG A 40 0.70 -13.88 -5.76
C ARG A 40 1.49 -13.69 -7.06
N VAL A 41 0.87 -13.06 -8.06
CA VAL A 41 1.47 -12.66 -9.35
C VAL A 41 1.01 -11.23 -9.65
N ALA A 42 1.81 -10.46 -10.39
CA ALA A 42 1.56 -9.07 -10.80
C ALA A 42 1.58 -8.00 -9.68
N ILE A 43 2.74 -7.86 -9.01
CA ILE A 43 3.32 -6.51 -8.87
C ILE A 43 4.32 -6.35 -10.02
N LEU A 44 3.76 -6.11 -11.21
CA LEU A 44 4.50 -5.85 -12.44
C LEU A 44 4.53 -4.34 -12.71
N THR A 45 5.55 -3.89 -13.46
CA THR A 45 5.68 -2.53 -14.02
C THR A 45 5.47 -1.35 -13.05
N LEU A 46 6.57 -0.85 -12.48
CA LEU A 46 7.09 0.50 -12.80
C LEU A 46 8.38 0.80 -12.00
N LEU A 47 9.51 0.25 -12.46
CA LEU A 47 10.85 0.73 -12.09
C LEU A 47 11.54 1.48 -13.25
N GLY A 48 10.85 1.64 -14.39
CA GLY A 48 11.28 2.52 -15.48
C GLY A 48 10.75 3.93 -15.29
N SER A 49 11.63 4.86 -14.91
CA SER A 49 11.34 6.30 -14.98
C SER A 49 11.30 6.73 -16.45
N CYS A 50 10.12 7.02 -16.99
CA CYS A 50 9.96 7.40 -18.39
C CYS A 50 10.36 8.87 -18.64
N ALA A 51 11.63 9.19 -18.41
CA ALA A 51 12.23 10.48 -18.74
C ALA A 51 12.71 10.47 -20.20
N ALA A 52 11.77 10.64 -21.13
CA ALA A 52 12.05 10.67 -22.56
C ALA A 52 12.71 12.00 -23.01
N LEU A 53 13.98 12.21 -22.64
CA LEU A 53 14.86 13.21 -23.25
C LEU A 53 16.31 12.70 -23.20
N THR A 54 16.94 12.58 -24.39
CA THR A 54 18.28 11.98 -24.62
C THR A 54 18.47 10.57 -24.04
N ALA A 55 18.48 9.55 -24.92
CA ALA A 55 18.90 8.20 -24.57
C ALA A 55 20.44 8.15 -24.45
N GLN A 56 20.96 8.63 -23.32
CA GLN A 56 22.32 8.35 -22.87
C GLN A 56 22.36 6.89 -22.39
N GLU A 57 23.41 6.15 -22.71
CA GLU A 57 23.57 4.77 -22.23
C GLU A 57 23.54 4.75 -20.70
N PRO A 58 22.84 3.80 -20.06
CA PRO A 58 22.73 3.74 -18.61
C PRO A 58 24.14 3.58 -18.02
N ALA A 59 24.54 4.53 -17.17
CA ALA A 59 25.89 4.58 -16.65
C ALA A 59 26.27 3.27 -15.95
N ASP A 60 27.40 2.68 -16.35
CA ASP A 60 27.91 1.41 -15.84
C ASP A 60 28.46 1.58 -14.40
N THR A 61 27.53 1.75 -13.47
CA THR A 61 27.80 1.98 -12.04
C THR A 61 27.81 0.66 -11.26
N PRO A 62 28.50 0.62 -10.11
CA PRO A 62 28.43 -0.52 -9.19
C PRO A 62 27.00 -0.90 -8.78
N LEU A 63 26.11 0.10 -8.65
CA LEU A 63 24.69 -0.10 -8.35
C LEU A 63 23.97 -0.76 -9.52
N ALA A 64 24.04 -0.20 -10.74
CA ALA A 64 23.36 -0.75 -11.91
C ALA A 64 23.80 -2.19 -12.24
N ARG A 65 25.09 -2.51 -12.09
CA ARG A 65 25.59 -3.89 -12.23
C ARG A 65 25.01 -4.85 -11.18
N LEU A 66 24.84 -4.39 -9.94
CA LEU A 66 24.23 -5.19 -8.88
C LEU A 66 22.72 -5.36 -9.07
N GLU A 67 22.03 -4.34 -9.58
CA GLU A 67 20.61 -4.40 -9.96
C GLU A 67 20.36 -5.38 -11.11
N SER A 68 21.18 -5.35 -12.17
CA SER A 68 21.09 -6.35 -13.26
C SER A 68 21.29 -7.77 -12.71
N SER A 69 22.37 -7.98 -11.96
CA SER A 69 22.67 -9.28 -11.32
C SER A 69 21.54 -9.76 -10.41
N TYR A 70 20.83 -8.84 -9.74
CA TYR A 70 19.64 -9.16 -8.94
C TYR A 70 18.48 -9.63 -9.83
N TRP A 71 18.16 -8.89 -10.90
CA TRP A 71 17.04 -9.24 -11.76
C TRP A 71 17.22 -10.57 -12.50
N ASP A 72 18.45 -10.89 -12.92
CA ASP A 72 18.78 -12.19 -13.53
C ASP A 72 18.50 -13.35 -12.55
N ALA A 73 19.05 -13.26 -11.34
CA ALA A 73 18.91 -14.30 -10.30
C ALA A 73 17.47 -14.39 -9.75
N HIS A 74 16.82 -13.25 -9.56
CA HIS A 74 15.42 -13.16 -9.16
C HIS A 74 14.51 -13.77 -10.23
N GLY A 75 14.73 -13.49 -11.51
CA GLY A 75 13.95 -14.02 -12.61
C GLY A 75 13.93 -15.55 -12.61
N VAL A 76 15.10 -16.17 -12.58
CA VAL A 76 15.25 -17.63 -12.54
C VAL A 76 14.57 -18.25 -11.31
N ALA A 77 14.82 -17.71 -10.11
CA ALA A 77 14.26 -18.27 -8.87
C ALA A 77 12.73 -18.03 -8.75
N SER A 78 12.24 -16.87 -9.19
CA SER A 78 10.82 -16.52 -9.19
C SER A 78 10.04 -17.36 -10.21
N GLU A 79 10.60 -17.62 -11.40
CA GLU A 79 9.99 -18.50 -12.39
C GLU A 79 9.95 -19.96 -11.90
N ALA A 80 11.02 -20.45 -11.25
CA ALA A 80 11.06 -21.78 -10.64
C ALA A 80 10.00 -21.94 -9.52
N LEU A 81 9.90 -20.96 -8.62
CA LEU A 81 8.85 -20.93 -7.59
C LEU A 81 7.45 -20.85 -8.19
N HIS A 82 7.23 -20.02 -9.22
CA HIS A 82 5.94 -19.90 -9.88
C HIS A 82 5.47 -21.20 -10.53
N LYS A 83 6.39 -21.94 -11.17
CA LYS A 83 6.12 -23.27 -11.77
C LYS A 83 5.84 -24.36 -10.72
N ALA A 84 6.30 -24.18 -9.49
CA ALA A 84 6.14 -25.15 -8.39
C ALA A 84 4.96 -24.85 -7.44
N LEU A 85 4.17 -23.79 -7.69
CA LEU A 85 3.01 -23.45 -6.84
C LEU A 85 2.00 -24.60 -6.72
N ASP A 86 1.48 -24.80 -5.50
CA ASP A 86 0.56 -25.88 -5.15
C ASP A 86 1.10 -27.31 -5.46
N SER A 87 2.43 -27.47 -5.57
CA SER A 87 3.13 -28.76 -5.73
C SER A 87 4.03 -29.09 -4.53
N ASP A 88 4.46 -30.35 -4.43
CA ASP A 88 5.41 -30.80 -3.40
C ASP A 88 6.79 -30.10 -3.47
N GLU A 89 7.13 -29.45 -4.60
CA GLU A 89 8.34 -28.63 -4.73
C GLU A 89 8.20 -27.20 -4.18
N GLU A 90 6.99 -26.66 -3.95
CA GLU A 90 6.81 -25.25 -3.51
C GLU A 90 7.70 -24.87 -2.30
N PRO A 91 7.81 -25.69 -1.22
CA PRO A 91 8.63 -25.33 -0.06
C PRO A 91 10.12 -25.26 -0.38
N ALA A 92 10.62 -26.10 -1.30
CA ALA A 92 12.01 -26.08 -1.72
C ALA A 92 12.31 -24.85 -2.60
N ARG A 93 11.44 -24.55 -3.58
CA ARG A 93 11.59 -23.36 -4.43
C ARG A 93 11.42 -22.05 -3.67
N GLN A 94 10.57 -22.04 -2.63
CA GLN A 94 10.42 -20.89 -1.73
C GLN A 94 11.73 -20.66 -0.95
N ALA A 95 12.37 -21.71 -0.44
CA ALA A 95 13.66 -21.60 0.25
C ALA A 95 14.81 -21.17 -0.69
N GLU A 96 14.84 -21.67 -1.94
CA GLU A 96 15.79 -21.22 -2.98
C GLU A 96 15.61 -19.72 -3.27
N TYR A 97 14.37 -19.27 -3.47
CA TYR A 97 14.03 -17.87 -3.73
C TYR A 97 14.36 -16.96 -2.52
N ASP A 98 14.02 -17.36 -1.31
CA ASP A 98 14.32 -16.60 -0.09
C ASP A 98 15.83 -16.50 0.16
N ALA A 99 16.62 -17.52 -0.21
CA ALA A 99 18.07 -17.48 -0.18
C ALA A 99 18.64 -16.46 -1.19
N VAL A 100 18.09 -16.37 -2.41
CA VAL A 100 18.46 -15.32 -3.38
C VAL A 100 18.18 -13.92 -2.80
N LEU A 101 16.99 -13.70 -2.22
CA LEU A 101 16.66 -12.42 -1.57
C LEU A 101 17.61 -12.08 -0.41
N ALA A 102 18.02 -13.08 0.37
CA ALA A 102 19.00 -12.90 1.45
C ALA A 102 20.40 -12.53 0.93
N THR A 103 20.92 -13.26 -0.06
CA THR A 103 22.22 -12.98 -0.69
C THR A 103 22.27 -11.57 -1.27
N PHE A 104 21.25 -11.15 -2.00
CA PHE A 104 21.25 -9.80 -2.58
C PHE A 104 21.07 -8.70 -1.54
N ARG A 105 20.24 -8.90 -0.50
CA ARG A 105 20.13 -7.94 0.61
C ARG A 105 21.48 -7.70 1.29
N GLU A 106 22.30 -8.74 1.46
CA GLU A 106 23.65 -8.61 2.03
C GLU A 106 24.64 -7.95 1.05
N ARG A 107 24.57 -8.26 -0.26
CA ARG A 107 25.35 -7.56 -1.31
C ARG A 107 25.03 -6.06 -1.39
N PHE A 108 23.75 -5.67 -1.40
CA PHE A 108 23.34 -4.27 -1.39
C PHE A 108 23.75 -3.56 -0.10
N ALA A 109 23.65 -4.23 1.06
CA ALA A 109 24.10 -3.66 2.33
C ALA A 109 25.63 -3.52 2.44
N ALA A 110 26.42 -4.29 1.68
CA ALA A 110 27.86 -4.09 1.56
C ALA A 110 28.17 -2.90 0.64
N LEU A 111 27.57 -2.88 -0.56
CA LEU A 111 27.75 -1.80 -1.53
C LEU A 111 27.35 -0.43 -0.95
N ALA A 112 26.24 -0.34 -0.22
CA ALA A 112 25.79 0.90 0.39
C ALA A 112 26.83 1.50 1.37
N ARG A 113 27.50 0.66 2.16
CA ARG A 113 28.56 1.08 3.09
C ARG A 113 29.83 1.52 2.36
N GLN A 114 30.22 0.81 1.29
CA GLN A 114 31.34 1.19 0.44
C GLN A 114 31.14 2.59 -0.18
N LEU A 115 29.96 2.83 -0.75
CA LEU A 115 29.60 4.11 -1.40
C LEU A 115 29.44 5.27 -0.41
N GLU A 116 29.25 4.99 0.88
CA GLU A 116 29.29 5.99 1.98
C GLU A 116 30.72 6.32 2.46
N GLY A 117 31.75 5.72 1.87
CA GLY A 117 33.14 5.86 2.32
C GLY A 117 33.55 4.90 3.45
N GLY A 118 32.72 3.90 3.76
CA GLY A 118 33.07 2.78 4.63
C GLY A 118 33.93 1.76 3.88
N LEU A 119 35.21 2.06 3.71
CA LEU A 119 36.11 1.32 2.84
C LEU A 119 36.69 0.05 3.45
N ASP A 120 36.84 -0.97 2.60
CA ASP A 120 37.91 -1.95 2.71
C ASP A 120 39.24 -1.25 2.36
N PRO A 121 40.25 -1.22 3.25
CA PRO A 121 41.52 -0.54 2.98
C PRO A 121 42.37 -1.20 1.89
N GLU A 122 42.05 -2.41 1.43
CA GLU A 122 42.75 -3.10 0.35
C GLU A 122 42.09 -2.88 -1.03
N ALA A 123 40.92 -2.23 -1.09
CA ALA A 123 40.20 -1.97 -2.34
C ALA A 123 40.86 -0.87 -3.19
N PRO A 124 40.85 -0.96 -4.54
CA PRO A 124 41.41 0.06 -5.42
C PRO A 124 40.77 1.44 -5.23
N ALA A 125 41.57 2.51 -5.27
CA ALA A 125 41.11 3.87 -5.00
C ALA A 125 39.93 4.34 -5.90
N GLU A 126 39.85 3.84 -7.14
CA GLU A 126 38.76 4.13 -8.08
C GLU A 126 37.44 3.43 -7.71
N ALA A 127 37.50 2.31 -6.98
CA ALA A 127 36.33 1.61 -6.43
C ALA A 127 35.82 2.25 -5.12
N ASN A 128 36.54 3.25 -4.60
CA ASN A 128 36.34 3.84 -3.28
C ASN A 128 35.78 5.28 -3.34
N ALA A 129 35.25 5.68 -4.51
CA ALA A 129 34.56 6.95 -4.68
C ALA A 129 33.26 6.99 -3.86
N VAL A 130 33.10 8.05 -3.06
CA VAL A 130 31.87 8.29 -2.29
C VAL A 130 30.76 8.77 -3.23
N ASP A 131 29.68 8.00 -3.33
CA ASP A 131 28.47 8.34 -4.09
C ASP A 131 27.26 8.17 -3.17
N VAL A 132 26.82 9.29 -2.60
CA VAL A 132 25.72 9.35 -1.63
C VAL A 132 24.38 8.94 -2.26
N GLU A 133 24.15 9.26 -3.53
CA GLU A 133 22.87 8.96 -4.19
C GLU A 133 22.80 7.47 -4.57
N ALA A 134 23.89 6.88 -5.05
CA ALA A 134 23.97 5.44 -5.25
C ALA A 134 23.96 4.65 -3.93
N ALA A 135 24.52 5.20 -2.85
CA ALA A 135 24.38 4.62 -1.50
C ALA A 135 22.92 4.63 -1.01
N VAL A 136 22.19 5.74 -1.21
CA VAL A 136 20.75 5.83 -0.89
C VAL A 136 19.93 4.86 -1.73
N GLY A 137 20.28 4.68 -3.01
CA GLY A 137 19.73 3.61 -3.86
C GLY A 137 19.95 2.21 -3.27
N ALA A 138 21.20 1.88 -2.93
CA ALA A 138 21.57 0.59 -2.35
C ALA A 138 20.88 0.32 -0.99
N TRP A 139 20.78 1.31 -0.10
CA TRP A 139 19.99 1.18 1.14
C TRP A 139 18.49 1.03 0.89
N THR A 140 17.95 1.69 -0.14
CA THR A 140 16.55 1.52 -0.56
C THR A 140 16.28 0.10 -1.08
N TRP A 141 17.28 -0.56 -1.67
CA TRP A 141 17.24 -1.99 -1.97
C TRP A 141 17.27 -2.87 -0.72
N VAL A 142 18.10 -2.57 0.29
CA VAL A 142 18.09 -3.31 1.57
C VAL A 142 16.71 -3.22 2.23
N ALA A 143 16.10 -2.02 2.28
CA ALA A 143 14.74 -1.82 2.75
C ALA A 143 13.70 -2.61 1.93
N SER A 144 13.86 -2.65 0.61
CA SER A 144 12.95 -3.36 -0.30
C SER A 144 13.02 -4.89 -0.19
N LEU A 145 14.23 -5.46 -0.13
CA LEU A 145 14.46 -6.91 -0.03
C LEU A 145 14.24 -7.46 1.38
N GLY A 146 14.26 -6.59 2.39
CA GLY A 146 13.89 -6.95 3.75
C GLY A 146 12.38 -6.94 4.03
N TRP A 147 11.59 -6.26 3.19
CA TRP A 147 10.21 -5.86 3.53
C TRP A 147 9.27 -7.01 3.91
N ARG A 148 9.37 -8.17 3.24
CA ARG A 148 8.43 -9.31 3.43
C ARG A 148 9.09 -10.62 3.85
N GLY A 149 10.38 -10.59 4.24
CA GLY A 149 11.13 -11.80 4.58
C GLY A 149 10.90 -12.30 6.02
N ASP A 150 11.87 -13.06 6.51
CA ASP A 150 12.01 -13.45 7.91
C ASP A 150 12.33 -12.25 8.82
N GLU A 151 12.47 -12.47 10.13
CA GLU A 151 12.70 -11.35 11.05
C GLU A 151 14.09 -10.73 10.89
N LYS A 152 15.12 -11.49 10.46
CA LYS A 152 16.43 -10.93 10.07
C LYS A 152 16.29 -9.99 8.86
N ALA A 153 15.49 -10.36 7.87
CA ALA A 153 15.20 -9.53 6.72
C ALA A 153 14.43 -8.26 7.09
N ARG A 154 13.39 -8.37 7.93
CA ARG A 154 12.61 -7.20 8.38
C ARG A 154 13.42 -6.25 9.24
N ASP A 155 14.28 -6.76 10.12
CA ASP A 155 15.15 -5.90 10.93
C ASP A 155 16.18 -5.16 10.08
N ALA A 156 16.78 -5.83 9.09
CA ALA A 156 17.63 -5.18 8.09
C ALA A 156 16.88 -4.09 7.30
N ALA A 157 15.59 -4.27 6.98
CA ALA A 157 14.79 -3.23 6.38
C ALA A 157 14.52 -2.04 7.32
N ARG A 158 14.10 -2.30 8.57
CA ARG A 158 13.91 -1.24 9.58
C ARG A 158 15.21 -0.45 9.84
N GLY A 159 16.35 -1.13 9.87
CA GLY A 159 17.68 -0.53 9.98
C GLY A 159 18.00 0.37 8.79
N ALA A 160 17.78 -0.10 7.56
CA ALA A 160 18.00 0.68 6.34
C ALA A 160 17.09 1.93 6.27
N VAL A 161 15.79 1.80 6.61
CA VAL A 161 14.87 2.95 6.68
C VAL A 161 15.34 3.98 7.70
N ARG A 162 15.77 3.53 8.90
CA ARG A 162 16.30 4.41 9.94
C ARG A 162 17.56 5.14 9.48
N HIS A 163 18.53 4.42 8.93
CA HIS A 163 19.80 4.97 8.44
C HIS A 163 19.58 6.02 7.34
N LEU A 164 18.69 5.75 6.38
CA LEU A 164 18.29 6.72 5.35
C LEU A 164 17.70 8.01 5.95
N LEU A 165 16.84 7.90 6.96
CA LEU A 165 16.17 9.05 7.58
C LEU A 165 17.03 9.77 8.65
N GLU A 166 18.07 9.13 9.17
CA GLU A 166 19.06 9.75 10.08
C GLU A 166 20.19 10.47 9.34
N ARG A 167 20.57 9.99 8.14
CA ARG A 167 21.77 10.48 7.43
C ARG A 167 21.51 11.21 6.12
N HIS A 168 20.42 10.86 5.41
CA HIS A 168 20.28 11.19 3.98
C HIS A 168 19.01 11.98 3.61
N LEU A 169 18.37 12.67 4.57
CA LEU A 169 17.16 13.49 4.33
C LEU A 169 17.28 14.53 3.19
N SER A 170 18.52 14.92 2.85
CA SER A 170 18.85 15.85 1.76
C SER A 170 19.09 15.19 0.39
N SER A 171 19.00 13.86 0.27
CA SER A 171 19.10 13.15 -1.01
C SER A 171 17.74 13.13 -1.74
N PRO A 172 17.68 13.47 -3.04
CA PRO A 172 16.47 13.28 -3.85
C PRO A 172 16.17 11.80 -4.16
N ALA A 173 17.16 10.89 -4.12
CA ALA A 173 16.96 9.46 -4.39
C ALA A 173 16.02 8.74 -3.39
N LEU A 174 15.73 9.37 -2.24
CA LEU A 174 14.74 8.91 -1.24
C LEU A 174 13.31 8.72 -1.79
N GLY A 175 12.98 9.17 -3.00
CA GLY A 175 11.67 8.88 -3.62
C GLY A 175 11.37 7.38 -3.73
N GLY A 176 12.42 6.55 -3.89
CA GLY A 176 12.30 5.09 -3.85
C GLY A 176 11.85 4.55 -2.48
N LEU A 177 12.27 5.19 -1.39
CA LEU A 177 11.86 4.87 -0.01
C LEU A 177 10.41 5.30 0.25
N VAL A 178 10.00 6.50 -0.17
CA VAL A 178 8.62 6.99 0.02
C VAL A 178 7.61 6.02 -0.59
N ARG A 179 7.88 5.55 -1.82
CA ARG A 179 7.06 4.53 -2.49
C ARG A 179 7.01 3.21 -1.71
N ARG A 180 8.08 2.80 -1.02
CA ARG A 180 8.11 1.60 -0.18
C ARG A 180 7.26 1.77 1.09
N LEU A 181 7.42 2.89 1.80
CA LEU A 181 6.67 3.26 3.01
C LEU A 181 5.15 3.37 2.78
N THR A 182 4.71 3.52 1.54
CA THR A 182 3.29 3.60 1.16
C THR A 182 2.53 2.26 1.35
N TYR A 183 3.21 1.14 1.59
CA TYR A 183 2.61 -0.20 1.70
C TYR A 183 2.80 -0.82 3.09
N VAL A 184 1.74 -0.83 3.89
CA VAL A 184 1.66 -1.21 5.33
C VAL A 184 2.04 -2.66 5.66
N ASP A 185 2.19 -3.52 4.66
CA ASP A 185 2.29 -4.97 4.83
C ASP A 185 3.75 -5.42 4.66
N GLY A 186 4.41 -5.71 5.79
CA GLY A 186 5.80 -6.14 5.83
C GLY A 186 6.55 -5.80 7.13
N ALA A 187 7.70 -5.15 6.98
CA ALA A 187 8.68 -4.91 8.05
C ALA A 187 8.31 -3.78 9.04
N MET A 188 7.31 -2.95 8.70
CA MET A 188 6.87 -1.78 9.45
C MET A 188 5.35 -1.67 9.40
N ASP A 189 4.73 -1.31 10.53
CA ASP A 189 3.28 -1.03 10.61
C ASP A 189 2.92 0.39 10.13
N GLN A 190 1.63 0.70 10.12
CA GLN A 190 1.10 2.00 9.68
C GLN A 190 1.61 3.19 10.50
N ALA A 191 1.74 3.04 11.81
CA ALA A 191 2.22 4.11 12.68
C ALA A 191 3.72 4.37 12.44
N ALA A 192 4.51 3.31 12.28
CA ALA A 192 5.92 3.37 11.92
C ALA A 192 6.14 4.00 10.53
N CYS A 193 5.36 3.61 9.52
CA CYS A 193 5.42 4.20 8.18
C CYS A 193 5.01 5.68 8.17
N CYS A 194 3.92 6.06 8.85
CA CYS A 194 3.53 7.46 9.01
C CYS A 194 4.60 8.27 9.78
N ALA A 195 5.23 7.72 10.82
CA ALA A 195 6.31 8.40 11.54
C ALA A 195 7.54 8.65 10.64
N ALA A 196 7.94 7.64 9.86
CA ALA A 196 9.03 7.75 8.89
C ALA A 196 8.75 8.80 7.80
N LEU A 197 7.52 8.85 7.27
CA LEU A 197 7.13 9.85 6.28
C LEU A 197 7.05 11.26 6.88
N ARG A 198 6.53 11.44 8.10
CA ARG A 198 6.54 12.74 8.81
C ARG A 198 7.96 13.27 9.03
N GLN A 199 8.91 12.41 9.43
CA GLN A 199 10.33 12.77 9.56
C GLN A 199 10.91 13.27 8.23
N LEU A 200 10.57 12.59 7.11
CA LEU A 200 10.99 13.00 5.78
C LEU A 200 10.35 14.33 5.34
N ILE A 201 9.05 14.53 5.59
CA ILE A 201 8.33 15.78 5.27
C ILE A 201 8.98 16.99 5.96
N ALA A 202 9.31 16.84 7.24
CA ALA A 202 9.93 17.89 8.06
C ALA A 202 11.42 18.11 7.72
N GLY A 203 12.14 17.04 7.37
CA GLY A 203 13.60 17.08 7.19
C GLY A 203 14.09 17.35 5.77
N THR A 204 13.28 17.12 4.72
CA THR A 204 13.78 17.22 3.34
C THR A 204 13.76 18.65 2.78
N PRO A 205 14.82 19.09 2.07
CA PRO A 205 14.80 20.33 1.28
C PRO A 205 14.02 20.17 -0.03
N HIS A 206 13.79 18.94 -0.51
CA HIS A 206 13.22 18.67 -1.83
C HIS A 206 11.69 18.75 -1.83
N ALA A 207 11.13 19.79 -2.45
CA ALA A 207 9.68 20.03 -2.45
C ALA A 207 8.88 18.86 -3.05
N ASP A 208 9.31 18.26 -4.17
CA ASP A 208 8.60 17.14 -4.77
C ASP A 208 8.66 15.86 -3.91
N LEU A 209 9.78 15.62 -3.22
CA LEU A 209 9.89 14.50 -2.28
C LEU A 209 8.99 14.73 -1.04
N ARG A 210 8.90 15.97 -0.55
CA ARG A 210 7.96 16.36 0.51
C ARG A 210 6.52 16.09 0.08
N ARG A 211 6.14 16.48 -1.14
CA ARG A 211 4.79 16.23 -1.71
C ARG A 211 4.47 14.75 -1.82
N GLN A 212 5.41 13.95 -2.33
CA GLN A 212 5.26 12.48 -2.39
C GLN A 212 5.04 11.89 -1.00
N ALA A 213 5.78 12.35 0.01
CA ALA A 213 5.64 11.86 1.39
C ALA A 213 4.35 12.33 2.07
N GLN A 214 3.89 13.56 1.82
CA GLN A 214 2.57 14.05 2.24
C GLN A 214 1.46 13.18 1.65
N LEU A 215 1.48 12.94 0.33
CA LEU A 215 0.50 12.12 -0.38
C LEU A 215 0.50 10.66 0.11
N ALA A 216 1.68 10.08 0.36
CA ALA A 216 1.82 8.75 0.95
C ALA A 216 1.28 8.69 2.38
N THR A 217 1.50 9.74 3.19
CA THR A 217 0.98 9.83 4.57
C THR A 217 -0.54 9.93 4.56
N VAL A 218 -1.13 10.79 3.73
CA VAL A 218 -2.59 10.87 3.55
C VAL A 218 -3.15 9.49 3.16
N ARG A 219 -2.55 8.82 2.17
CA ARG A 219 -2.98 7.47 1.76
C ARG A 219 -2.98 6.47 2.93
N LEU A 220 -1.96 6.50 3.79
CA LEU A 220 -1.93 5.66 4.99
C LEU A 220 -2.98 6.07 6.04
N LEU A 221 -3.27 7.36 6.20
CA LEU A 221 -4.27 7.84 7.18
C LEU A 221 -5.72 7.58 6.75
N VAL A 222 -6.02 7.56 5.43
CA VAL A 222 -7.36 7.27 4.90
C VAL A 222 -7.62 5.77 4.68
N ALA A 223 -6.58 4.95 4.52
CA ALA A 223 -6.74 3.49 4.31
C ALA A 223 -7.11 2.69 5.58
N ALA A 224 -7.35 3.34 6.71
CA ALA A 224 -7.87 2.70 7.92
C ALA A 224 -9.41 2.71 7.92
N ASP A 225 -10.04 1.61 8.35
CA ASP A 225 -11.50 1.38 8.30
C ASP A 225 -12.36 2.52 8.90
N ALA A 226 -11.80 3.32 9.81
CA ALA A 226 -12.35 4.60 10.22
C ALA A 226 -11.22 5.57 10.66
N PRO A 227 -10.97 6.67 9.94
CA PRO A 227 -10.08 7.74 10.42
C PRO A 227 -10.59 8.37 11.72
N THR A 228 -9.70 8.61 12.69
CA THR A 228 -10.05 9.34 13.91
C THR A 228 -10.21 10.84 13.61
N PRO A 229 -10.84 11.65 14.48
CA PRO A 229 -10.88 13.10 14.30
C PRO A 229 -9.48 13.73 14.12
N GLU A 230 -8.47 13.16 14.78
CA GLU A 230 -7.08 13.60 14.74
C GLU A 230 -6.40 13.21 13.42
N THR A 231 -6.52 11.95 12.97
CA THR A 231 -5.92 11.53 11.69
C THR A 231 -6.63 12.16 10.50
N ARG A 232 -7.95 12.40 10.58
CA ARG A 232 -8.70 13.15 9.57
C ARG A 232 -8.25 14.61 9.49
N ARG A 233 -8.07 15.27 10.65
CA ARG A 233 -7.55 16.65 10.69
C ARG A 233 -6.14 16.73 10.09
N GLU A 234 -5.25 15.82 10.47
CA GLU A 234 -3.89 15.75 9.92
C GLU A 234 -3.90 15.52 8.40
N ALA A 235 -4.72 14.58 7.91
CA ALA A 235 -4.85 14.33 6.48
C ALA A 235 -5.35 15.57 5.72
N LEU A 236 -6.34 16.31 6.26
CA LEU A 236 -6.83 17.56 5.68
C LEU A 236 -5.76 18.69 5.72
N GLU A 237 -4.95 18.78 6.77
CA GLU A 237 -3.83 19.73 6.86
C GLU A 237 -2.74 19.43 5.81
N LEU A 238 -2.41 18.14 5.61
CA LEU A 238 -1.48 17.70 4.57
C LEU A 238 -2.02 17.96 3.14
N LEU A 239 -3.31 17.72 2.92
CA LEU A 239 -3.99 17.97 1.64
C LEU A 239 -4.09 19.47 1.32
N ALA A 240 -4.40 20.31 2.31
CA ALA A 240 -4.42 21.77 2.14
C ALA A 240 -3.03 22.31 1.76
N ALA A 241 -1.96 21.79 2.37
CA ALA A 241 -0.58 22.15 2.00
C ALA A 241 -0.24 21.73 0.56
N LEU A 242 -0.58 20.50 0.16
CA LEU A 242 -0.40 20.02 -1.23
C LEU A 242 -1.11 20.91 -2.26
N LEU A 243 -2.34 21.31 -1.97
CA LEU A 243 -3.17 22.11 -2.88
C LEU A 243 -2.78 23.60 -2.91
N ALA A 244 -2.14 24.12 -1.87
CA ALA A 244 -1.62 25.48 -1.85
C ALA A 244 -0.36 25.67 -2.72
N GLU A 245 0.45 24.61 -2.91
CA GLU A 245 1.72 24.71 -3.65
C GLU A 245 1.60 24.59 -5.18
N ARG A 246 0.52 23.97 -5.72
CA ARG A 246 0.37 23.76 -7.17
C ARG A 246 -1.05 24.01 -7.68
N GLY A 247 -1.16 24.97 -8.60
CA GLY A 247 -2.29 25.06 -9.53
C GLY A 247 -2.24 23.93 -10.56
N GLU A 248 -3.00 22.87 -10.29
CA GLU A 248 -3.34 21.78 -11.21
C GLU A 248 -2.25 20.74 -11.52
N GLY A 249 -2.69 19.50 -11.80
CA GLY A 249 -1.88 18.29 -11.96
C GLY A 249 -2.62 17.03 -11.47
N PRO A 250 -2.19 15.80 -11.86
CA PRO A 250 -2.83 14.56 -11.44
C PRO A 250 -2.90 14.37 -9.92
N GLU A 251 -1.80 14.67 -9.22
CA GLU A 251 -1.69 14.55 -7.77
C GLU A 251 -2.61 15.57 -7.06
N ALA A 252 -2.85 16.73 -7.67
CA ALA A 252 -3.80 17.72 -7.18
C ALA A 252 -5.26 17.28 -7.41
N ALA A 253 -5.53 16.40 -8.38
CA ALA A 253 -6.85 15.79 -8.55
C ALA A 253 -7.09 14.68 -7.51
N ASP A 254 -6.08 13.86 -7.19
CA ASP A 254 -6.15 12.88 -6.09
C ASP A 254 -6.26 13.56 -4.72
N ALA A 255 -5.52 14.65 -4.49
CA ALA A 255 -5.66 15.44 -3.28
C ALA A 255 -7.09 16.01 -3.10
N LYS A 256 -7.70 16.52 -4.19
CA LYS A 256 -9.11 16.97 -4.18
C LYS A 256 -10.09 15.81 -3.94
N ARG A 257 -9.82 14.61 -4.48
CA ARG A 257 -10.64 13.41 -4.22
C ARG A 257 -10.64 13.03 -2.75
N TRP A 258 -9.45 12.87 -2.14
CA TRP A 258 -9.34 12.52 -0.71
C TRP A 258 -9.82 13.65 0.21
N GLN A 259 -9.67 14.92 -0.16
CA GLN A 259 -10.27 16.02 0.60
C GLN A 259 -11.79 15.90 0.62
N PHE A 260 -12.43 15.72 -0.54
CA PHE A 260 -13.87 15.55 -0.63
C PHE A 260 -14.36 14.34 0.19
N GLU A 261 -13.65 13.22 0.10
CA GLU A 261 -13.94 11.99 0.86
C GLU A 261 -13.89 12.20 2.38
N LEU A 262 -12.86 12.90 2.88
CA LEU A 262 -12.69 13.21 4.31
C LEU A 262 -13.66 14.28 4.82
N GLU A 263 -14.15 15.15 3.95
CA GLU A 263 -15.11 16.21 4.29
C GLU A 263 -16.59 15.77 4.17
N HIS A 264 -16.91 14.80 3.30
CA HIS A 264 -18.31 14.49 2.92
C HIS A 264 -18.71 13.01 2.99
N LEU A 265 -17.77 12.05 2.98
CA LEU A 265 -18.06 10.61 2.83
C LEU A 265 -17.75 9.77 4.08
N GLN A 266 -17.53 10.40 5.24
CA GLN A 266 -17.17 9.71 6.48
C GLN A 266 -18.37 9.11 7.22
N VAL A 267 -18.14 8.08 8.03
CA VAL A 267 -19.18 7.43 8.85
C VAL A 267 -19.90 8.45 9.75
N GLY A 268 -21.22 8.50 9.63
CA GLY A 268 -22.08 9.44 10.37
C GLY A 268 -22.37 10.77 9.65
N MET A 269 -21.73 11.04 8.51
CA MET A 269 -22.12 12.14 7.63
C MET A 269 -23.42 11.80 6.86
N VAL A 270 -24.10 12.84 6.37
CA VAL A 270 -25.23 12.67 5.45
C VAL A 270 -24.66 12.36 4.06
N ALA A 271 -24.89 11.15 3.56
CA ALA A 271 -24.47 10.75 2.22
C ALA A 271 -24.97 11.78 1.17
N PRO A 272 -24.08 12.29 0.29
CA PRO A 272 -24.45 13.25 -0.75
C PRO A 272 -25.62 12.74 -1.61
N ASP A 273 -26.58 13.63 -1.86
CA ASP A 273 -27.70 13.30 -2.73
C ASP A 273 -27.25 13.30 -4.20
N PHE A 274 -27.81 12.40 -4.99
CA PHE A 274 -27.56 12.29 -6.41
C PHE A 274 -28.86 11.91 -7.12
N THR A 275 -28.99 12.31 -8.38
CA THR A 275 -30.09 11.91 -9.27
C THR A 275 -29.52 11.09 -10.41
N ALA A 276 -30.13 9.95 -10.71
CA ALA A 276 -29.73 9.03 -11.77
C ALA A 276 -30.96 8.52 -12.53
N VAL A 277 -30.72 7.82 -13.64
CA VAL A 277 -31.75 7.14 -14.45
C VAL A 277 -31.43 5.65 -14.47
N ASP A 278 -32.41 4.81 -14.18
CA ASP A 278 -32.24 3.35 -14.17
C ASP A 278 -32.31 2.74 -15.58
N GLN A 279 -32.05 1.42 -15.69
CA GLN A 279 -32.13 0.66 -16.93
C GLN A 279 -33.54 0.57 -17.56
N HIS A 280 -34.56 1.16 -16.95
CA HIS A 280 -35.93 1.27 -17.46
C HIS A 280 -36.32 2.72 -17.80
N GLY A 281 -35.40 3.67 -17.68
CA GLY A 281 -35.64 5.09 -17.92
C GLY A 281 -36.29 5.83 -16.75
N VAL A 282 -36.40 5.21 -15.58
CA VAL A 282 -36.96 5.83 -14.37
C VAL A 282 -35.90 6.72 -13.73
N THR A 283 -36.20 8.01 -13.61
CA THR A 283 -35.37 8.95 -12.84
C THR A 283 -35.62 8.75 -11.35
N PHE A 284 -34.55 8.64 -10.55
CA PHE A 284 -34.61 8.53 -9.09
C PHE A 284 -33.51 9.36 -8.43
N SER A 285 -33.72 9.76 -7.17
CA SER A 285 -32.70 10.38 -6.32
C SER A 285 -32.50 9.62 -5.02
N LEU A 286 -31.32 9.74 -4.39
CA LEU A 286 -31.06 9.08 -3.09
C LEU A 286 -31.99 9.59 -1.97
N SER A 287 -32.46 10.83 -2.08
CA SER A 287 -33.52 11.41 -1.23
C SER A 287 -34.88 10.70 -1.31
N ASP A 288 -35.23 10.01 -2.41
CA ASP A 288 -36.49 9.25 -2.54
C ASP A 288 -36.55 8.00 -1.63
N TYR A 289 -35.41 7.66 -1.01
CA TYR A 289 -35.25 6.50 -0.14
C TYR A 289 -35.15 6.87 1.35
N ARG A 290 -35.35 8.15 1.72
CA ARG A 290 -35.39 8.59 3.13
C ARG A 290 -36.39 7.76 3.94
N GLY A 291 -36.00 7.37 5.15
CA GLY A 291 -36.77 6.48 6.03
C GLY A 291 -36.60 4.97 5.75
N LYS A 292 -35.86 4.58 4.70
CA LYS A 292 -35.45 3.18 4.43
C LYS A 292 -33.98 2.99 4.85
N VAL A 293 -33.59 1.73 5.07
CA VAL A 293 -32.17 1.34 4.98
C VAL A 293 -31.84 1.15 3.50
N VAL A 294 -30.73 1.73 3.05
CA VAL A 294 -30.27 1.68 1.66
C VAL A 294 -28.87 1.08 1.65
N VAL A 295 -28.61 0.21 0.69
CA VAL A 295 -27.25 -0.22 0.31
C VAL A 295 -26.99 0.34 -1.08
N LEU A 296 -25.86 1.01 -1.26
CA LEU A 296 -25.34 1.41 -2.56
C LEU A 296 -24.21 0.46 -2.91
N ASP A 297 -24.29 -0.14 -4.09
CA ASP A 297 -23.32 -1.12 -4.59
C ASP A 297 -22.77 -0.61 -5.92
N PHE A 298 -21.44 -0.55 -6.02
CA PHE A 298 -20.73 0.08 -7.15
C PHE A 298 -19.94 -1.01 -7.89
N TRP A 299 -20.46 -1.43 -9.04
CA TRP A 299 -19.89 -2.47 -9.88
C TRP A 299 -19.94 -2.06 -11.36
N GLY A 300 -19.28 -2.84 -12.22
CA GLY A 300 -19.35 -2.71 -13.68
C GLY A 300 -18.93 -4.01 -14.37
N ASP A 301 -19.16 -4.07 -15.67
CA ASP A 301 -18.67 -5.11 -16.56
C ASP A 301 -17.29 -4.76 -17.16
N TRP A 302 -16.39 -5.74 -17.23
CA TRP A 302 -14.97 -5.61 -17.59
C TRP A 302 -14.46 -6.82 -18.38
#